data_AF-Q4KA81-F1
#
_entry.id   AF-Q4KA81-F1
#
_cell.length_a   1.000
_cell.length_b   1.000
_cell.length_c   1.000
_cell.angle_alpha   90.00
_cell.angle_beta   90.00
_cell.angle_gamma   90.00
#
_symmetry.space_group_name_H-M   'P 1'
#
loop_
_entity.id
_entity.type
_entity.pdbx_description
1 polymer ?
#
loop_
_entity_poly.entity_id
_entity_poly.type
_entity_poly.pdbx_seq_one_letter_code
_entity_poly.pdbx_strand_id
1 'polypeptide(L)'
;MSIRLIDVGEEANDETGDTLRDGGIIINENFAELDTRTEAAQAKADQGVADAAAAREKADQGVADAAAAQEKADQGVADAAEAREVADEKLSKTGGDLSGPLLSSSNGRFTKIELTSTTETLVLGGEPHAAVGVGPVISIAKNTNMVSEFIVGTDNAGYCPRFNLLRSRGSVTVPTAVADTNLIGAFQFVGCSGAAFNMASSVSSSVDGTPSPGVVPAAIQFYTTGESSGAMRWQVRAVGDFQPGADNRYDIGGAGIRPKTLWAATGTISTSDAREKTPLRKLSVVEINAAKALGKEIGSYRWLAAIDEKGESARDHIGMTVQRAIEVISSFGLDPFAYGFICHDAWEESIQASPVEGEDPVVVPAGDRYSFRIDELNLFLAAGFEARLAEIESRLA
;
A
#
# COMPACT_ATOMS: atom_id res chain seq x y z
N MET A 1 21.14 99.83 36.24
CA MET A 1 21.31 101.15 36.86
C MET A 1 21.60 100.96 38.34
N SER A 2 22.44 101.79 38.96
CA SER A 2 22.89 101.61 40.36
C SER A 2 22.15 102.55 41.29
N ILE A 3 21.82 102.06 42.50
CA ILE A 3 21.38 102.91 43.62
C ILE A 3 22.39 104.05 43.76
N ARG A 4 21.91 105.29 43.77
CA ARG A 4 22.76 106.46 43.98
C ARG A 4 23.00 106.62 45.48
N LEU A 5 24.27 106.71 45.88
CA LEU A 5 24.63 107.03 47.26
C LEU A 5 24.41 108.52 47.50
N ILE A 6 24.02 108.87 48.73
CA ILE A 6 23.90 110.28 49.18
C ILE A 6 25.26 110.72 49.69
N ASP A 7 25.77 111.85 49.22
CA ASP A 7 26.99 112.46 49.73
C ASP A 7 26.65 113.35 50.95
N VAL A 8 27.27 113.07 52.10
CA VAL A 8 26.99 113.76 53.36
C VAL A 8 27.97 114.89 53.69
N GLY A 9 28.97 115.14 52.82
CA GLY A 9 30.04 116.12 53.06
C GLY A 9 31.14 115.57 53.99
N GLU A 10 32.27 116.29 54.08
CA GLU A 10 33.41 115.89 54.92
C GLU A 10 33.32 116.48 56.34
N GLU A 11 32.77 117.69 56.50
CA GLU A 11 32.55 118.38 57.77
C GLU A 11 31.17 119.08 57.87
N ALA A 12 30.74 119.41 59.09
CA ALA A 12 29.43 120.04 59.31
C ALA A 12 29.37 121.46 58.72
N ASN A 13 28.39 121.71 57.83
CA ASN A 13 28.16 122.97 57.11
C ASN A 13 29.27 123.38 56.12
N ASP A 14 29.99 122.42 55.55
CA ASP A 14 31.07 122.68 54.57
C ASP A 14 30.59 122.98 53.14
N GLU A 15 29.28 122.89 52.89
CA GLU A 15 28.63 123.07 51.58
C GLU A 15 29.13 122.12 50.47
N THR A 16 29.88 121.06 50.80
CA THR A 16 30.42 120.09 49.82
C THR A 16 29.53 118.86 49.61
N GLY A 17 28.66 118.54 50.58
CA GLY A 17 27.71 117.43 50.49
C GLY A 17 26.43 117.76 49.71
N ASP A 18 25.63 116.73 49.39
CA ASP A 18 24.33 116.90 48.76
C ASP A 18 23.41 117.75 49.67
N THR A 19 22.70 118.72 49.09
CA THR A 19 21.77 119.52 49.88
C THR A 19 20.63 118.63 50.42
N LEU A 20 19.95 119.05 51.49
CA LEU A 20 18.75 118.34 51.99
C LEU A 20 17.71 118.09 50.89
N ARG A 21 17.67 118.95 49.87
CA ARG A 21 16.79 118.80 48.70
C ARG A 21 17.31 117.72 47.74
N ASP A 22 18.60 117.69 47.46
CA ASP A 22 19.21 116.72 46.55
C ASP A 22 19.22 115.30 47.15
N GLY A 23 19.50 115.19 48.45
CA GLY A 23 19.35 113.93 49.19
C GLY A 23 17.92 113.39 49.15
N GLY A 24 16.91 114.25 49.27
CA GLY A 24 15.50 113.86 49.14
C GLY A 24 15.14 113.36 47.72
N ILE A 25 15.73 113.96 46.68
CA ILE A 25 15.55 113.51 45.28
C ILE A 25 16.19 112.13 45.09
N ILE A 26 17.44 111.94 45.57
CA ILE A 26 18.15 110.66 45.47
C ILE A 26 17.38 109.54 46.17
N ILE A 27 16.80 109.81 47.35
CA ILE A 27 15.96 108.85 48.07
C ILE A 27 14.74 108.46 47.22
N ASN A 28 14.01 109.43 46.66
CA ASN A 28 12.84 109.16 45.82
C ASN A 28 13.20 108.40 44.55
N GLU A 29 14.31 108.73 43.89
CA GLU A 29 14.82 108.01 42.72
C GLU A 29 15.18 106.56 43.07
N ASN A 30 15.84 106.34 44.21
CA ASN A 30 16.19 105.00 44.69
C ASN A 30 14.96 104.16 45.05
N PHE A 31 13.94 104.76 45.68
CA PHE A 31 12.67 104.07 45.96
C PHE A 31 11.92 103.72 44.68
N ALA A 32 11.85 104.62 43.70
CA ALA A 32 11.23 104.34 42.41
C ALA A 32 11.95 103.20 41.63
N GLU A 33 13.28 103.16 41.69
CA GLU A 33 14.06 102.05 41.15
C GLU A 33 13.82 100.74 41.92
N LEU A 34 13.68 100.80 43.24
CA LEU A 34 13.35 99.63 44.07
C LEU A 34 11.96 99.08 43.74
N ASP A 35 10.98 99.95 43.54
CA ASP A 35 9.63 99.56 43.12
C ASP A 35 9.68 98.86 41.77
N THR A 36 10.39 99.44 40.78
CA THR A 36 10.57 98.83 39.45
C THR A 36 11.20 97.44 39.52
N ARG A 37 12.21 97.25 40.38
CA ARG A 37 12.83 95.92 40.59
C ARG A 37 11.91 94.94 41.26
N THR A 38 11.13 95.40 42.23
CA THR A 38 10.17 94.57 42.94
C THR A 38 9.07 94.11 42.00
N GLU A 39 8.56 95.00 41.15
CA GLU A 39 7.60 94.67 40.09
C GLU A 39 8.18 93.68 39.08
N ALA A 40 9.40 93.89 38.59
CA ALA A 40 10.04 92.98 37.65
C ALA A 40 10.33 91.60 38.27
N ALA A 41 10.73 91.56 39.55
CA ALA A 41 10.93 90.32 40.29
C ALA A 41 9.60 89.59 40.52
N GLN A 42 8.52 90.31 40.86
CA GLN A 42 7.19 89.76 41.02
C GLN A 42 6.67 89.19 39.69
N ALA A 43 6.79 89.93 38.58
CA ALA A 43 6.39 89.44 37.26
C ALA A 43 7.15 88.18 36.84
N LYS A 44 8.45 88.09 37.17
CA LYS A 44 9.25 86.88 36.91
C LYS A 44 8.84 85.71 37.80
N ALA A 45 8.48 85.97 39.06
CA ALA A 45 7.95 84.95 39.96
C ALA A 45 6.60 84.42 39.47
N ASP A 46 5.69 85.32 39.06
CA ASP A 46 4.38 84.96 38.51
C ASP A 46 4.50 84.15 37.22
N GLN A 47 5.43 84.55 36.33
CA GLN A 47 5.76 83.77 35.13
C GLN A 47 6.29 82.37 35.50
N GLY A 48 7.16 82.27 36.51
CA GLY A 48 7.67 80.98 36.98
C GLY A 48 6.58 80.06 37.53
N VAL A 49 5.56 80.63 38.20
CA VAL A 49 4.38 79.87 38.65
C VAL A 49 3.54 79.41 37.46
N ALA A 50 3.32 80.27 36.46
CA ALA A 50 2.58 79.91 35.24
C ALA A 50 3.28 78.82 34.43
N ASP A 51 4.61 78.91 34.27
CA ASP A 51 5.42 77.91 33.57
C ASP A 51 5.39 76.56 34.30
N ALA A 52 5.47 76.58 35.64
CA ALA A 52 5.36 75.37 36.46
C ALA A 52 3.97 74.72 36.34
N ALA A 53 2.90 75.51 36.29
CA ALA A 53 1.54 75.02 36.07
C ALA A 53 1.39 74.37 34.68
N ALA A 54 1.91 75.01 33.63
CA ALA A 54 1.89 74.47 32.27
C ALA A 54 2.75 73.19 32.13
N ALA A 55 3.89 73.12 32.83
CA ALA A 55 4.72 71.91 32.88
C ALA A 55 3.99 70.75 33.57
N ARG A 56 3.24 71.05 34.65
CA ARG A 56 2.42 70.06 35.34
C ARG A 56 1.30 69.53 34.46
N GLU A 57 0.58 70.39 33.74
CA GLU A 57 -0.48 69.97 32.82
C GLU A 57 0.05 69.05 31.71
N LYS A 58 1.23 69.35 31.16
CA LYS A 58 1.91 68.46 30.19
C LYS A 58 2.32 67.11 30.80
N ALA A 59 2.79 67.11 32.05
CA ALA A 59 3.13 65.87 32.74
C ALA A 59 1.89 65.01 33.01
N ASP A 60 0.79 65.63 33.44
CA ASP A 60 -0.49 64.96 33.68
C ASP A 60 -1.05 64.36 32.37
N GLN A 61 -0.96 65.09 31.25
CA GLN A 61 -1.33 64.57 29.92
C GLN A 61 -0.43 63.38 29.51
N GLY A 62 0.88 63.46 29.75
CA GLY A 62 1.80 62.36 29.44
C GLY A 62 1.49 61.08 30.23
N VAL A 63 1.05 61.21 31.48
CA VAL A 63 0.57 60.07 32.29
C VAL A 63 -0.72 59.48 31.70
N ALA A 64 -1.66 60.32 31.26
CA ALA A 64 -2.90 59.85 30.62
C ALA A 64 -2.62 59.11 29.30
N ASP A 65 -1.72 59.64 28.47
CA ASP A 65 -1.33 59.01 27.19
C ASP A 65 -0.65 57.65 27.41
N ALA A 66 0.20 57.55 28.44
CA ALA A 66 0.85 56.29 28.81
C ALA A 66 -0.17 55.24 29.28
N ALA A 67 -1.18 55.64 30.07
CA ALA A 67 -2.25 54.75 30.50
C ALA A 67 -3.07 54.22 29.31
N ALA A 68 -3.42 55.10 28.36
CA ALA A 68 -4.14 54.70 27.15
C ALA A 68 -3.31 53.78 26.23
N ALA A 69 -1.98 53.97 26.18
CA ALA A 69 -1.09 53.08 25.45
C ALA A 69 -1.01 51.68 26.08
N GLN A 70 -0.99 51.62 27.42
CA GLN A 70 -1.01 50.34 28.16
C GLN A 70 -2.30 49.56 27.89
N GLU A 71 -3.46 50.22 27.94
CA GLU A 71 -4.76 49.58 27.67
C GLU A 71 -4.81 48.97 26.26
N LYS A 72 -4.26 49.66 25.24
CA LYS A 72 -4.16 49.13 23.88
C LYS A 72 -3.21 47.94 23.77
N ALA A 73 -2.10 47.95 24.52
CA ALA A 73 -1.17 46.83 24.55
C ALA A 73 -1.81 45.59 25.19
N ASP A 74 -2.52 45.77 26.30
CA ASP A 74 -3.23 44.69 27.00
C ASP A 74 -4.33 44.09 26.12
N GLN A 75 -5.10 44.93 25.40
CA GLN A 75 -6.08 44.47 24.42
C GLN A 75 -5.42 43.67 23.28
N GLY A 76 -4.28 44.14 22.75
CA GLY A 76 -3.55 43.41 21.70
C GLY A 76 -3.05 42.03 22.14
N VAL A 77 -2.70 41.86 23.42
CA VAL A 77 -2.36 40.55 23.99
C VAL A 77 -3.59 39.67 24.11
N ALA A 78 -4.73 40.21 24.54
CA ALA A 78 -5.99 39.47 24.60
C ALA A 78 -6.48 39.01 23.22
N ASP A 79 -6.44 39.90 22.21
CA ASP A 79 -6.80 39.58 20.82
C ASP A 79 -5.89 38.49 20.25
N ALA A 80 -4.59 38.52 20.58
CA ALA A 80 -3.64 37.47 20.15
C ALA A 80 -3.93 36.12 20.83
N ALA A 81 -4.35 36.13 22.10
CA ALA A 81 -4.76 34.92 22.81
C ALA A 81 -6.06 34.33 22.23
N GLU A 82 -7.06 35.16 21.94
CA GLU A 82 -8.31 34.73 21.31
C GLU A 82 -8.07 34.23 19.87
N ALA A 83 -7.25 34.92 19.08
CA ALA A 83 -6.89 34.47 17.74
C ALA A 83 -6.16 33.11 17.77
N ARG A 84 -5.32 32.88 18.79
CA ARG A 84 -4.66 31.59 19.02
C ARG A 84 -5.68 30.51 19.39
N GLU A 85 -6.61 30.79 20.31
CA GLU A 85 -7.66 29.84 20.70
C GLU A 85 -8.56 29.47 19.50
N VAL A 86 -8.96 30.45 18.70
CA VAL A 86 -9.74 30.23 17.46
C VAL A 86 -8.93 29.44 16.43
N ALA A 87 -7.62 29.69 16.30
CA ALA A 87 -6.75 28.92 15.43
C ALA A 87 -6.62 27.47 15.91
N ASP A 88 -6.43 27.26 17.21
CA ASP A 88 -6.34 25.94 17.84
C ASP A 88 -7.67 25.17 17.71
N GLU A 89 -8.82 25.83 17.89
CA GLU A 89 -10.16 25.24 17.71
C GLU A 89 -10.42 24.86 16.24
N LYS A 90 -10.02 25.72 15.29
CA LYS A 90 -10.11 25.41 13.86
C LYS A 90 -9.19 24.25 13.47
N LEU A 91 -7.99 24.17 14.03
CA LEU A 91 -7.10 23.04 13.84
C LEU A 91 -7.72 21.75 14.40
N SER A 92 -8.28 21.82 15.62
CA SER A 92 -8.92 20.72 16.34
C SER A 92 -10.17 20.16 15.63
N LYS A 93 -11.02 21.00 15.04
CA LYS A 93 -12.18 20.56 14.23
C LYS A 93 -11.79 19.81 12.95
N THR A 94 -10.50 19.79 12.59
CA THR A 94 -9.94 19.04 11.46
C THR A 94 -9.24 17.74 11.86
N GLY A 95 -9.23 17.37 13.15
CA GLY A 95 -8.66 16.11 13.64
C GLY A 95 -8.04 16.30 15.02
N GLY A 96 -8.63 15.67 16.04
CA GLY A 96 -8.18 15.76 17.43
C GLY A 96 -6.77 15.19 17.66
N ASP A 97 -6.11 15.70 18.70
CA ASP A 97 -4.78 15.36 19.23
C ASP A 97 -3.68 14.98 18.21
N LEU A 98 -2.51 15.59 18.37
CA LEU A 98 -1.26 15.31 17.64
C LEU A 98 -0.71 13.85 17.81
N SER A 99 -1.55 12.90 18.24
CA SER A 99 -1.23 11.47 18.38
C SER A 99 -2.03 10.54 17.44
N GLY A 100 -2.75 11.07 16.43
CA GLY A 100 -3.53 10.28 15.47
C GLY A 100 -3.16 10.52 13.98
N PRO A 101 -3.63 9.65 13.04
CA PRO A 101 -3.28 9.75 11.63
C PRO A 101 -3.78 11.07 11.03
N LEU A 102 -2.87 11.87 10.45
CA LEU A 102 -3.13 13.18 9.85
C LEU A 102 -4.11 13.15 8.64
N LEU A 103 -4.56 11.96 8.23
CA LEU A 103 -5.18 11.71 6.92
C LEU A 103 -6.30 10.66 7.00
N SER A 104 -7.37 10.95 7.73
CA SER A 104 -8.66 10.27 7.52
C SER A 104 -9.80 11.29 7.46
N SER A 105 -10.37 11.52 6.28
CA SER A 105 -11.64 12.24 6.15
C SER A 105 -12.49 11.59 5.07
N SER A 106 -13.79 11.45 5.33
CA SER A 106 -14.77 10.92 4.37
C SER A 106 -15.17 11.94 3.29
N ASN A 107 -14.80 13.22 3.46
CA ASN A 107 -15.25 14.34 2.61
C ASN A 107 -14.12 15.26 2.10
N GLY A 108 -12.88 15.12 2.59
CA GLY A 108 -11.74 15.93 2.18
C GLY A 108 -11.09 15.39 0.92
N ARG A 109 -11.03 16.21 -0.14
CA ARG A 109 -10.26 15.94 -1.35
C ARG A 109 -8.92 16.66 -1.27
N PHE A 110 -7.82 15.90 -1.22
CA PHE A 110 -6.48 16.47 -1.38
C PHE A 110 -6.14 16.50 -2.88
N THR A 111 -5.75 17.66 -3.39
CA THR A 111 -5.40 17.84 -4.81
C THR A 111 -3.94 17.51 -5.11
N LYS A 112 -3.06 17.51 -4.10
CA LYS A 112 -1.64 17.17 -4.22
C LYS A 112 -1.06 16.76 -2.85
N ILE A 113 -0.25 15.69 -2.83
CA ILE A 113 0.69 15.38 -1.75
C ILE A 113 2.06 15.26 -2.44
N GLU A 114 2.98 16.16 -2.14
CA GLU A 114 4.31 16.22 -2.76
C GLU A 114 5.37 16.03 -1.67
N LEU A 115 6.15 14.96 -1.77
CA LEU A 115 7.35 14.75 -0.96
C LEU A 115 8.53 15.28 -1.77
N THR A 116 9.21 16.28 -1.25
CA THR A 116 10.23 17.06 -1.97
C THR A 116 11.67 16.67 -1.62
N SER A 117 11.87 15.82 -0.62
CA SER A 117 13.18 15.26 -0.27
C SER A 117 13.21 13.74 -0.31
N THR A 118 14.40 13.18 -0.53
CA THR A 118 14.64 11.72 -0.55
C THR A 118 14.55 11.06 0.83
N THR A 119 14.37 11.86 1.89
CA THR A 119 14.25 11.43 3.29
C THR A 119 12.83 11.53 3.84
N GLU A 120 11.91 12.14 3.10
CA GLU A 120 10.51 12.28 3.52
C GLU A 120 9.74 10.96 3.37
N THR A 121 8.97 10.61 4.40
CA THR A 121 8.12 9.41 4.46
C THR A 121 6.70 9.83 4.82
N LEU A 122 5.70 9.34 4.09
CA LEU A 122 4.29 9.56 4.41
C LEU A 122 3.81 8.40 5.30
N VAL A 123 3.69 8.64 6.60
CA VAL A 123 3.17 7.66 7.56
C VAL A 123 1.68 7.92 7.81
N LEU A 124 0.83 7.04 7.31
CA LEU A 124 -0.62 7.10 7.50
C LEU A 124 -1.03 6.27 8.73
N GLY A 125 -0.74 6.80 9.93
CA GLY A 125 -1.07 6.16 11.21
C GLY A 125 -0.09 5.06 11.66
N GLY A 126 0.04 4.88 12.97
CA GLY A 126 0.95 3.92 13.62
C GLY A 126 2.33 4.51 13.96
N GLU A 127 3.04 3.88 14.90
CA GLU A 127 4.41 4.23 15.29
C GLU A 127 5.42 3.87 14.17
N PRO A 128 6.51 4.64 13.99
CA PRO A 128 7.53 4.35 12.97
C PRO A 128 8.16 2.97 13.17
N HIS A 129 8.20 2.19 12.08
CA HIS A 129 8.72 0.81 12.09
C HIS A 129 10.25 0.78 11.88
N ALA A 130 10.95 -0.09 12.61
CA ALA A 130 12.42 -0.16 12.60
C ALA A 130 13.02 -0.88 11.37
N ALA A 131 12.21 -1.45 10.47
CA ALA A 131 12.70 -2.24 9.34
C ALA A 131 12.86 -1.44 8.02
N VAL A 132 12.69 -0.12 8.03
CA VAL A 132 12.67 0.68 6.80
C VAL A 132 14.10 0.93 6.31
N GLY A 133 14.48 0.23 5.23
CA GLY A 133 15.65 0.53 4.43
C GLY A 133 15.45 1.78 3.57
N VAL A 134 16.55 2.50 3.32
CA VAL A 134 16.66 3.85 2.72
C VAL A 134 15.80 4.03 1.46
N GLY A 135 14.83 4.97 1.51
CA GLY A 135 14.01 5.45 0.39
C GLY A 135 12.70 6.12 0.87
N PRO A 136 11.98 6.92 0.05
CA PRO A 136 10.66 7.42 0.42
C PRO A 136 9.67 6.25 0.42
N VAL A 137 9.06 5.99 1.57
CA VAL A 137 8.10 4.90 1.77
C VAL A 137 6.70 5.46 2.02
N ILE A 138 5.68 4.86 1.42
CA ILE A 138 4.30 5.01 1.88
C ILE A 138 3.99 3.77 2.72
N SER A 139 3.78 3.98 4.02
CA SER A 139 3.46 2.91 4.97
C SER A 139 2.00 3.04 5.42
N ILE A 140 1.26 1.93 5.32
CA ILE A 140 -0.14 1.83 5.75
C ILE A 140 -0.20 0.69 6.76
N ALA A 141 -0.57 1.00 8.00
CA ALA A 141 -0.62 0.04 9.10
C ALA A 141 -1.99 0.05 9.78
N LYS A 142 -2.59 -1.14 9.97
CA LYS A 142 -3.78 -1.30 10.83
C LYS A 142 -3.40 -1.33 12.31
N ASN A 143 -2.23 -1.89 12.60
CA ASN A 143 -1.55 -1.89 13.89
C ASN A 143 -0.06 -2.19 13.65
N THR A 144 0.71 -2.24 14.73
CA THR A 144 2.16 -2.45 14.68
C THR A 144 2.57 -3.76 14.00
N ASN A 145 1.75 -4.81 14.02
CA ASN A 145 2.15 -6.16 13.60
C ASN A 145 1.90 -6.45 12.11
N MET A 146 1.25 -5.55 11.38
CA MET A 146 0.91 -5.71 9.97
C MET A 146 1.15 -4.40 9.24
N VAL A 147 2.20 -4.38 8.43
CA VAL A 147 2.62 -3.18 7.69
C VAL A 147 2.69 -3.52 6.20
N SER A 148 2.07 -2.68 5.38
CA SER A 148 2.25 -2.67 3.94
C SER A 148 3.11 -1.47 3.56
N GLU A 149 4.20 -1.72 2.84
CA GLU A 149 5.14 -0.68 2.42
C GLU A 149 5.26 -0.64 0.91
N PHE A 150 5.12 0.56 0.33
CA PHE A 150 5.52 0.82 -1.05
C PHE A 150 6.86 1.55 -1.05
N ILE A 151 7.89 0.91 -1.63
CA ILE A 151 9.25 1.43 -1.71
C ILE A 151 9.53 1.89 -3.14
N VAL A 152 9.93 3.15 -3.29
CA VAL A 152 10.46 3.69 -4.55
C VAL A 152 11.98 3.54 -4.55
N GLY A 153 12.51 2.72 -5.45
CA GLY A 153 13.95 2.46 -5.57
C GLY A 153 14.65 3.41 -6.55
N THR A 154 15.95 3.64 -6.32
CA THR A 154 16.89 4.12 -7.34
C THR A 154 17.81 2.98 -7.75
N ASP A 155 18.36 3.03 -8.95
CA ASP A 155 19.24 2.02 -9.55
C ASP A 155 20.59 1.84 -8.85
N ASN A 156 20.91 2.69 -7.87
CA ASN A 156 22.11 2.55 -7.04
C ASN A 156 22.00 1.31 -6.13
N ALA A 157 23.01 0.43 -6.16
CA ALA A 157 23.13 -0.78 -5.35
C ALA A 157 22.12 -1.92 -5.62
N GLY A 158 21.43 -1.92 -6.76
CA GLY A 158 20.54 -3.03 -7.16
C GLY A 158 19.21 -3.08 -6.41
N TYR A 159 18.82 -1.96 -5.77
CA TYR A 159 17.47 -1.82 -5.24
C TYR A 159 16.46 -1.66 -6.37
N CYS A 160 15.33 -2.34 -6.25
CA CYS A 160 14.20 -2.21 -7.17
C CYS A 160 12.97 -1.74 -6.39
N PRO A 161 12.01 -1.07 -7.05
CA PRO A 161 10.71 -0.78 -6.42
C PRO A 161 10.04 -2.06 -5.95
N ARG A 162 9.45 -2.03 -4.75
CA ARG A 162 8.80 -3.20 -4.13
C ARG A 162 7.53 -2.79 -3.41
N PHE A 163 6.59 -3.73 -3.38
CA PHE A 163 5.46 -3.69 -2.47
C PHE A 163 5.66 -4.82 -1.45
N ASN A 164 5.98 -4.46 -0.21
CA ASN A 164 6.27 -5.43 0.84
C ASN A 164 5.04 -5.60 1.74
N LEU A 165 4.71 -6.86 2.02
CA LEU A 165 3.73 -7.24 3.04
C LEU A 165 4.50 -7.85 4.22
N LEU A 166 4.64 -7.09 5.31
CA LEU A 166 5.37 -7.53 6.48
C LEU A 166 4.42 -8.13 7.52
N ARG A 167 4.76 -9.33 7.99
CA ARG A 167 4.10 -9.97 9.13
C ARG A 167 5.14 -10.51 10.10
N SER A 168 4.98 -10.16 11.37
CA SER A 168 5.61 -10.82 12.50
C SER A 168 4.53 -11.30 13.47
N ARG A 169 4.91 -12.16 14.41
CA ARG A 169 4.11 -12.40 15.63
C ARG A 169 4.65 -11.48 16.74
N GLY A 170 3.98 -11.44 17.89
CA GLY A 170 4.47 -10.65 19.03
C GLY A 170 4.13 -9.17 18.88
N SER A 171 5.07 -8.29 19.21
CA SER A 171 4.91 -6.82 19.12
C SER A 171 6.01 -6.22 18.26
N VAL A 172 5.90 -4.97 17.82
CA VAL A 172 6.99 -4.33 17.03
C VAL A 172 8.28 -4.14 17.81
N THR A 173 8.21 -3.86 19.11
CA THR A 173 9.42 -3.69 19.94
C THR A 173 10.08 -5.02 20.28
N VAL A 174 9.32 -6.12 20.21
CA VAL A 174 9.80 -7.49 20.42
C VAL A 174 9.15 -8.40 19.38
N PRO A 175 9.57 -8.30 18.10
CA PRO A 175 9.00 -9.11 17.05
C PRO A 175 9.39 -10.56 17.28
N THR A 176 8.43 -11.45 17.10
CA THR A 176 8.66 -12.89 17.18
C THR A 176 8.44 -13.51 15.82
N ALA A 177 9.16 -14.60 15.57
CA ALA A 177 9.06 -15.33 14.30
C ALA A 177 7.61 -15.74 14.04
N VAL A 178 7.20 -15.62 12.77
CA VAL A 178 5.99 -16.28 12.27
C VAL A 178 6.09 -17.80 12.51
N ALA A 179 4.95 -18.47 12.59
CA ALA A 179 4.90 -19.93 12.74
C ALA A 179 4.46 -20.58 11.43
N ASP A 180 4.62 -21.90 11.35
CA ASP A 180 4.08 -22.69 10.24
C ASP A 180 2.60 -22.37 10.00
N THR A 181 2.18 -22.48 8.74
CA THR A 181 0.84 -22.17 8.22
C THR A 181 0.36 -20.72 8.43
N ASN A 182 1.21 -19.81 8.92
CA ASN A 182 0.82 -18.42 9.08
C ASN A 182 0.75 -17.74 7.71
N LEU A 183 -0.38 -17.09 7.40
CA LEU A 183 -0.50 -16.25 6.21
C LEU A 183 0.39 -15.01 6.33
N ILE A 184 1.38 -14.83 5.48
CA ILE A 184 2.29 -13.67 5.51
C ILE A 184 1.58 -12.45 4.94
N GLY A 185 0.93 -12.61 3.79
CA GLY A 185 0.22 -11.53 3.11
C GLY A 185 -0.57 -12.05 1.90
N ALA A 186 -1.48 -11.23 1.38
CA ALA A 186 -2.28 -11.56 0.22
C ALA A 186 -2.64 -10.33 -0.60
N PHE A 187 -2.69 -10.50 -1.91
CA PHE A 187 -3.46 -9.65 -2.82
C PHE A 187 -4.84 -10.29 -2.98
N GLN A 188 -5.86 -9.63 -2.46
CA GLN A 188 -7.23 -10.16 -2.43
C GLN A 188 -8.12 -9.37 -3.40
N PHE A 189 -8.89 -10.11 -4.18
CA PHE A 189 -9.95 -9.56 -5.03
C PHE A 189 -11.27 -9.82 -4.33
N VAL A 190 -11.97 -8.74 -3.97
CA VAL A 190 -13.19 -8.77 -3.15
C VAL A 190 -14.34 -8.25 -3.99
N GLY A 191 -15.45 -8.99 -4.02
CA GLY A 191 -16.67 -8.63 -4.74
C GLY A 191 -17.86 -8.50 -3.80
N CYS A 192 -18.83 -7.64 -4.15
CA CYS A 192 -20.09 -7.54 -3.42
C CYS A 192 -21.07 -8.61 -3.92
N SER A 193 -21.62 -9.42 -3.02
CA SER A 193 -22.66 -10.42 -3.33
C SER A 193 -24.07 -9.82 -3.35
N GLY A 194 -24.20 -8.49 -3.27
CA GLY A 194 -25.47 -7.78 -3.00
C GLY A 194 -25.82 -7.68 -1.51
N ALA A 195 -25.27 -8.55 -0.66
CA ALA A 195 -25.46 -8.50 0.80
C ALA A 195 -24.18 -8.10 1.56
N ALA A 196 -23.01 -8.57 1.10
CA ALA A 196 -21.72 -8.29 1.73
C ALA A 196 -20.59 -8.32 0.71
N PHE A 197 -19.48 -7.67 1.05
CA PHE A 197 -18.22 -7.82 0.34
C PHE A 197 -17.52 -9.11 0.79
N ASN A 198 -17.22 -9.98 -0.17
CA ASN A 198 -16.60 -11.29 0.06
C ASN A 198 -15.37 -11.46 -0.82
N MET A 199 -14.32 -12.12 -0.31
CA MET A 199 -13.15 -12.46 -1.11
C MET A 199 -13.52 -13.47 -2.19
N ALA A 200 -13.37 -13.09 -3.45
CA ALA A 200 -13.64 -13.92 -4.61
C ALA A 200 -12.40 -14.74 -5.04
N SER A 201 -11.22 -14.12 -4.98
CA SER A 201 -9.95 -14.77 -5.29
C SER A 201 -8.79 -14.10 -4.58
N SER A 202 -7.64 -14.78 -4.49
CA SER A 202 -6.41 -14.15 -4.02
C SER A 202 -5.16 -14.85 -4.55
N VAL A 203 -4.08 -14.08 -4.59
CA VAL A 203 -2.70 -14.59 -4.60
C VAL A 203 -2.11 -14.28 -3.25
N SER A 204 -1.67 -15.31 -2.53
CA SER A 204 -1.23 -15.15 -1.15
C SER A 204 0.05 -15.91 -0.86
N SER A 205 0.76 -15.47 0.18
CA SER A 205 1.92 -16.17 0.70
C SER A 205 1.68 -16.62 2.12
N SER A 206 2.07 -17.84 2.45
CA SER A 206 2.02 -18.38 3.79
C SER A 206 3.32 -19.09 4.13
N VAL A 207 3.62 -19.17 5.43
CA VAL A 207 4.75 -19.96 5.93
C VAL A 207 4.47 -21.44 5.65
N ASP A 208 5.44 -22.12 5.04
CA ASP A 208 5.38 -23.54 4.63
C ASP A 208 6.58 -24.29 5.25
N GLY A 209 6.50 -24.52 6.55
CA GLY A 209 7.56 -25.11 7.37
C GLY A 209 7.92 -24.29 8.61
N THR A 210 8.87 -24.78 9.40
CA THR A 210 9.33 -24.10 10.62
C THR A 210 10.38 -23.02 10.30
N PRO A 211 10.14 -21.73 10.63
CA PRO A 211 11.14 -20.69 10.41
C PRO A 211 12.39 -20.82 11.30
N SER A 212 13.52 -20.33 10.80
CA SER A 212 14.79 -20.27 11.54
C SER A 212 15.44 -18.87 11.37
N PRO A 213 16.51 -18.55 12.12
CA PRO A 213 17.20 -17.27 11.93
C PRO A 213 17.60 -17.05 10.45
N GLY A 214 17.11 -15.97 9.85
CA GLY A 214 17.39 -15.61 8.46
C GLY A 214 16.63 -16.39 7.37
N VAL A 215 15.77 -17.35 7.74
CA VAL A 215 15.04 -18.20 6.77
C VAL A 215 13.58 -18.35 7.18
N VAL A 216 12.68 -17.98 6.28
CA VAL A 216 11.24 -18.21 6.41
C VAL A 216 10.79 -19.02 5.20
N PRO A 217 10.65 -20.35 5.31
CA PRO A 217 10.07 -21.17 4.26
C PRO A 217 8.66 -20.67 3.94
N ALA A 218 8.36 -20.43 2.66
CA ALA A 218 7.07 -19.88 2.26
C ALA A 218 6.57 -20.52 0.98
N ALA A 219 5.24 -20.67 0.91
CA ALA A 219 4.53 -21.03 -0.31
C ALA A 219 3.85 -19.80 -0.91
N ILE A 220 3.65 -19.80 -2.23
CA ILE A 220 2.73 -18.91 -2.94
C ILE A 220 1.50 -19.73 -3.31
N GLN A 221 0.32 -19.23 -2.95
CA GLN A 221 -0.96 -19.93 -3.05
C GLN A 221 -1.94 -19.16 -3.93
N PHE A 222 -2.64 -19.88 -4.79
CA PHE A 222 -3.71 -19.38 -5.65
C PHE A 222 -5.05 -19.87 -5.12
N TYR A 223 -5.89 -18.92 -4.70
CA TYR A 223 -7.20 -19.20 -4.12
C TYR A 223 -8.31 -18.66 -5.02
N THR A 224 -9.36 -19.46 -5.24
CA THR A 224 -10.58 -19.03 -5.94
C THR A 224 -11.84 -19.55 -5.27
N THR A 225 -12.91 -18.78 -5.35
CA THR A 225 -14.27 -19.16 -4.94
C THR A 225 -15.05 -19.68 -6.14
N GLY A 226 -15.48 -20.95 -6.07
CA GLY A 226 -16.43 -21.51 -7.04
C GLY A 226 -17.87 -21.21 -6.65
N GLU A 227 -18.85 -21.87 -7.27
CA GLU A 227 -20.29 -21.59 -7.06
C GLU A 227 -20.74 -21.70 -5.60
N SER A 228 -20.16 -22.62 -4.82
CA SER A 228 -20.61 -22.94 -3.46
C SER A 228 -19.55 -22.77 -2.37
N SER A 229 -18.26 -22.73 -2.72
CA SER A 229 -17.18 -22.55 -1.75
C SER A 229 -15.85 -22.16 -2.40
N GLY A 230 -15.00 -21.49 -1.62
CA GLY A 230 -13.62 -21.23 -2.01
C GLY A 230 -12.63 -22.21 -1.43
N ALA A 231 -11.52 -22.36 -2.15
CA ALA A 231 -10.42 -23.24 -1.77
C ALA A 231 -9.11 -22.74 -2.41
N MET A 232 -7.99 -23.11 -1.79
CA MET A 232 -6.69 -23.04 -2.44
C MET A 232 -6.66 -24.09 -3.56
N ARG A 233 -6.40 -23.66 -4.79
CA ARG A 233 -6.46 -24.50 -5.98
C ARG A 233 -5.10 -25.07 -6.32
N TRP A 234 -4.09 -24.21 -6.33
CA TRP A 234 -2.72 -24.53 -6.67
C TRP A 234 -1.77 -23.71 -5.81
N GLN A 235 -0.54 -24.21 -5.65
CA GLN A 235 0.51 -23.52 -4.93
C GLN A 235 1.90 -23.88 -5.46
N VAL A 236 2.86 -22.98 -5.27
CA VAL A 236 4.29 -23.30 -5.30
C VAL A 236 4.76 -23.33 -3.86
N ARG A 237 5.24 -24.49 -3.41
CA ARG A 237 5.69 -24.70 -2.03
C ARG A 237 7.14 -24.27 -1.81
N ALA A 238 7.56 -24.21 -0.56
CA ALA A 238 8.89 -23.78 -0.18
C ALA A 238 10.02 -24.65 -0.77
N VAL A 239 9.72 -25.91 -1.10
CA VAL A 239 10.67 -26.85 -1.72
C VAL A 239 10.65 -26.79 -3.26
N GLY A 240 9.86 -25.89 -3.85
CA GLY A 240 9.88 -25.54 -5.27
C GLY A 240 8.90 -26.32 -6.15
N ASP A 241 8.09 -27.22 -5.58
CA ASP A 241 7.09 -27.99 -6.30
C ASP A 241 5.79 -27.20 -6.51
N PHE A 242 5.25 -27.31 -7.73
CA PHE A 242 3.91 -26.82 -8.06
C PHE A 242 2.89 -27.93 -7.77
N GLN A 243 2.05 -27.72 -6.76
CA GLN A 243 1.11 -28.73 -6.25
C GLN A 243 -0.34 -28.26 -6.28
N PRO A 244 -1.29 -29.18 -6.49
CA PRO A 244 -2.70 -28.89 -6.25
C PRO A 244 -2.95 -28.68 -4.75
N GLY A 245 -3.99 -27.90 -4.43
CA GLY A 245 -4.37 -27.64 -3.04
C GLY A 245 -5.14 -28.76 -2.35
N ALA A 246 -5.53 -29.79 -3.11
CA ALA A 246 -6.18 -30.98 -2.61
C ALA A 246 -5.76 -32.18 -3.45
N ASP A 247 -5.58 -33.32 -2.79
CA ASP A 247 -5.21 -34.58 -3.44
C ASP A 247 -6.34 -35.10 -4.35
N ASN A 248 -5.96 -35.64 -5.51
CA ASN A 248 -6.85 -36.24 -6.51
C ASN A 248 -8.12 -35.41 -6.83
N ARG A 249 -8.00 -34.07 -6.94
CA ARG A 249 -9.16 -33.16 -7.08
C ARG A 249 -9.12 -32.21 -8.27
N TYR A 250 -7.94 -31.78 -8.70
CA TYR A 250 -7.81 -30.72 -9.71
C TYR A 250 -7.04 -31.23 -10.93
N ASP A 251 -7.60 -30.96 -12.11
CA ASP A 251 -6.98 -31.30 -13.40
C ASP A 251 -6.04 -30.19 -13.90
N ILE A 252 -5.18 -30.55 -14.86
CA ILE A 252 -4.39 -29.60 -15.65
C ILE A 252 -5.00 -29.49 -17.04
N GLY A 253 -5.79 -28.43 -17.22
CA GLY A 253 -6.60 -28.18 -18.43
C GLY A 253 -7.91 -28.96 -18.43
N GLY A 254 -8.57 -29.00 -19.60
CA GLY A 254 -9.82 -29.73 -19.78
C GLY A 254 -10.09 -30.03 -21.26
N ALA A 255 -11.16 -30.77 -21.54
CA ALA A 255 -11.48 -31.18 -22.91
C ALA A 255 -11.64 -29.99 -23.86
N GLY A 256 -12.30 -28.90 -23.46
CA GLY A 256 -12.36 -27.67 -24.27
C GLY A 256 -11.07 -26.84 -24.31
N ILE A 257 -10.18 -27.00 -23.33
CA ILE A 257 -9.04 -26.09 -23.06
C ILE A 257 -7.78 -26.89 -22.64
N ARG A 258 -7.18 -27.61 -23.59
CA ARG A 258 -6.05 -28.51 -23.33
C ARG A 258 -4.71 -27.77 -23.24
N PRO A 259 -3.79 -28.18 -22.35
CA PRO A 259 -2.39 -27.80 -22.48
C PRO A 259 -1.80 -28.36 -23.78
N LYS A 260 -0.95 -27.59 -24.44
CA LYS A 260 -0.36 -27.98 -25.73
C LYS A 260 0.66 -29.11 -25.60
N THR A 261 1.57 -29.01 -24.64
CA THR A 261 2.72 -29.93 -24.46
C THR A 261 3.26 -29.82 -23.04
N LEU A 262 3.70 -30.93 -22.45
CA LEU A 262 4.43 -30.96 -21.19
C LEU A 262 5.91 -31.30 -21.45
N TRP A 263 6.83 -30.49 -20.93
CA TRP A 263 8.27 -30.73 -20.98
C TRP A 263 8.77 -31.22 -19.63
N ALA A 264 9.29 -32.44 -19.56
CA ALA A 264 9.77 -33.06 -18.33
C ALA A 264 11.05 -33.88 -18.60
N ALA A 265 11.92 -33.98 -17.59
CA ALA A 265 13.15 -34.78 -17.67
C ALA A 265 12.87 -36.28 -17.47
N THR A 266 11.84 -36.62 -16.72
CA THR A 266 11.40 -38.01 -16.45
C THR A 266 9.93 -38.18 -16.82
N GLY A 267 9.48 -39.43 -17.01
CA GLY A 267 8.08 -39.74 -17.24
C GLY A 267 7.18 -39.44 -16.03
N THR A 268 5.86 -39.41 -16.28
CA THR A 268 4.84 -39.21 -15.25
C THR A 268 4.82 -40.38 -14.27
N ILE A 269 4.61 -40.07 -12.98
CA ILE A 269 4.37 -41.06 -11.93
C ILE A 269 2.85 -41.24 -11.78
N SER A 270 2.35 -42.46 -11.97
CA SER A 270 0.94 -42.81 -11.79
C SER A 270 0.78 -43.80 -10.64
N THR A 271 -0.01 -43.46 -9.62
CA THR A 271 -0.26 -44.33 -8.47
C THR A 271 -0.86 -45.65 -8.93
N SER A 272 -0.20 -46.76 -8.59
CA SER A 272 -0.69 -48.12 -8.88
C SER A 272 -0.55 -49.03 -7.66
N ASP A 273 -1.02 -48.55 -6.53
CA ASP A 273 -1.01 -49.26 -5.27
C ASP A 273 -2.09 -50.35 -5.22
N ALA A 274 -1.72 -51.57 -4.83
CA ALA A 274 -2.66 -52.69 -4.73
C ALA A 274 -3.73 -52.49 -3.64
N ARG A 275 -3.49 -51.60 -2.67
CA ARG A 275 -4.44 -51.28 -1.59
C ARG A 275 -5.63 -50.42 -2.07
N GLU A 276 -5.47 -49.76 -3.21
CA GLU A 276 -6.47 -48.86 -3.79
C GLU A 276 -7.22 -49.48 -4.97
N LYS A 277 -6.92 -50.75 -5.31
CA LYS A 277 -7.47 -51.43 -6.48
C LYS A 277 -8.15 -52.73 -6.07
N THR A 278 -9.17 -53.10 -6.83
CA THR A 278 -9.73 -54.46 -6.75
C THR A 278 -8.68 -55.50 -7.17
N PRO A 279 -8.82 -56.76 -6.74
CA PRO A 279 -7.96 -57.84 -7.20
C PRO A 279 -7.91 -57.90 -8.74
N LEU A 280 -6.71 -58.01 -9.29
CA LEU A 280 -6.50 -58.03 -10.73
C LEU A 280 -7.11 -59.28 -11.35
N ARG A 281 -8.03 -59.11 -12.31
CA ARG A 281 -8.49 -60.21 -13.17
C ARG A 281 -7.59 -60.38 -14.39
N LYS A 282 -7.55 -61.59 -14.94
CA LYS A 282 -6.96 -61.83 -16.26
C LYS A 282 -7.88 -61.28 -17.35
N LEU A 283 -7.30 -60.85 -18.47
CA LEU A 283 -8.03 -60.53 -19.68
C LEU A 283 -8.60 -61.83 -20.26
N SER A 284 -9.86 -61.76 -20.71
CA SER A 284 -10.54 -62.83 -21.42
C SER A 284 -9.92 -63.07 -22.79
N VAL A 285 -10.18 -64.24 -23.37
CA VAL A 285 -9.75 -64.56 -24.74
C VAL A 285 -10.28 -63.54 -25.75
N VAL A 286 -11.51 -63.05 -25.55
CA VAL A 286 -12.15 -62.05 -26.41
C VAL A 286 -11.40 -60.72 -26.34
N GLU A 287 -11.05 -60.25 -25.13
CA GLU A 287 -10.25 -59.04 -24.92
C GLU A 287 -8.85 -59.17 -25.53
N ILE A 288 -8.20 -60.31 -25.36
CA ILE A 288 -6.89 -60.59 -25.98
C ILE A 288 -6.98 -60.55 -27.51
N ASN A 289 -8.03 -61.12 -28.10
CA ASN A 289 -8.22 -61.05 -29.55
C ASN A 289 -8.48 -59.62 -30.04
N ALA A 290 -9.24 -58.82 -29.28
CA ALA A 290 -9.42 -57.41 -29.55
C ALA A 290 -8.09 -56.63 -29.47
N ALA A 291 -7.25 -56.89 -28.46
CA ALA A 291 -5.92 -56.30 -28.35
C ALA A 291 -5.02 -56.65 -29.55
N LYS A 292 -5.02 -57.93 -29.97
CA LYS A 292 -4.30 -58.38 -31.18
C LYS A 292 -4.78 -57.66 -32.45
N ALA A 293 -6.09 -57.41 -32.56
CA ALA A 293 -6.67 -56.69 -33.69
C ALA A 293 -6.29 -55.21 -33.68
N LEU A 294 -6.44 -54.53 -32.54
CA LEU A 294 -6.05 -53.12 -32.39
C LEU A 294 -4.58 -52.89 -32.72
N GLY A 295 -3.69 -53.80 -32.33
CA GLY A 295 -2.26 -53.68 -32.64
C GLY A 295 -1.94 -53.60 -34.15
N LYS A 296 -2.87 -54.01 -35.02
CA LYS A 296 -2.74 -53.90 -36.47
C LYS A 296 -3.18 -52.54 -37.04
N GLU A 297 -3.87 -51.72 -36.24
CA GLU A 297 -4.42 -50.43 -36.65
C GLU A 297 -3.44 -49.27 -36.43
N ILE A 298 -2.27 -49.53 -35.84
CA ILE A 298 -1.24 -48.52 -35.62
C ILE A 298 -0.66 -48.10 -36.98
N GLY A 299 -0.77 -46.82 -37.30
CA GLY A 299 -0.24 -46.21 -38.51
C GLY A 299 0.37 -44.84 -38.26
N SER A 300 0.54 -44.05 -39.32
CA SER A 300 0.99 -42.67 -39.26
C SER A 300 -0.12 -41.69 -39.64
N TYR A 301 -0.19 -40.55 -38.96
CA TYR A 301 -1.11 -39.47 -39.30
C TYR A 301 -0.45 -38.10 -39.12
N ARG A 302 -1.00 -37.07 -39.76
CA ARG A 302 -0.64 -35.66 -39.55
C ARG A 302 -1.86 -34.91 -39.04
N TRP A 303 -1.65 -33.93 -38.18
CA TRP A 303 -2.74 -33.04 -37.78
C TRP A 303 -3.15 -32.17 -38.95
N LEU A 304 -4.45 -32.11 -39.26
CA LEU A 304 -4.98 -31.24 -40.32
C LEU A 304 -4.54 -29.78 -40.11
N ALA A 305 -4.70 -29.26 -38.89
CA ALA A 305 -4.22 -27.91 -38.55
C ALA A 305 -2.72 -27.71 -38.77
N ALA A 306 -1.89 -28.74 -38.57
CA ALA A 306 -0.46 -28.64 -38.84
C ALA A 306 -0.15 -28.68 -40.34
N ILE A 307 -0.94 -29.39 -41.14
CA ILE A 307 -0.87 -29.37 -42.61
C ILE A 307 -1.26 -27.98 -43.10
N ASP A 308 -2.35 -27.40 -42.58
CA ASP A 308 -2.79 -26.05 -42.95
C ASP A 308 -1.75 -24.99 -42.59
N GLU A 309 -1.09 -25.12 -41.43
CA GLU A 309 -0.07 -24.16 -40.97
C GLU A 309 1.30 -24.34 -41.66
N LYS A 310 1.73 -25.59 -41.88
CA LYS A 310 3.13 -25.91 -42.22
C LYS A 310 3.30 -26.61 -43.58
N GLY A 311 2.21 -26.91 -44.26
CA GLY A 311 2.21 -27.67 -45.52
C GLY A 311 2.97 -28.98 -45.39
N GLU A 312 3.92 -29.18 -46.31
CA GLU A 312 4.76 -30.39 -46.36
C GLU A 312 5.65 -30.59 -45.12
N SER A 313 5.91 -29.52 -44.34
CA SER A 313 6.72 -29.60 -43.11
C SER A 313 5.92 -30.12 -41.91
N ALA A 314 4.63 -30.42 -42.05
CA ALA A 314 3.84 -31.10 -41.04
C ALA A 314 4.43 -32.50 -40.77
N ARG A 315 4.67 -32.80 -39.49
CA ARG A 315 5.33 -34.04 -39.07
C ARG A 315 4.34 -35.19 -39.02
N ASP A 316 4.83 -36.38 -39.34
CA ASP A 316 4.12 -37.63 -39.10
C ASP A 316 4.14 -37.99 -37.61
N HIS A 317 2.96 -38.31 -37.08
CA HIS A 317 2.72 -38.84 -35.75
C HIS A 317 2.31 -40.31 -35.86
N ILE A 318 2.68 -41.14 -34.89
CA ILE A 318 2.36 -42.58 -34.89
C ILE A 318 1.22 -42.84 -33.92
N GLY A 319 0.20 -43.57 -34.37
CA GLY A 319 -0.97 -43.90 -33.57
C GLY A 319 -2.14 -44.41 -34.40
N MET A 320 -3.34 -44.29 -33.85
CA MET A 320 -4.61 -44.61 -34.51
C MET A 320 -5.70 -43.62 -34.05
N THR A 321 -6.87 -43.65 -34.67
CA THR A 321 -8.02 -42.86 -34.20
C THR A 321 -8.81 -43.62 -33.13
N VAL A 322 -9.44 -42.90 -32.20
CA VAL A 322 -10.27 -43.51 -31.15
C VAL A 322 -11.51 -44.19 -31.75
N GLN A 323 -12.09 -43.59 -32.78
CA GLN A 323 -13.24 -44.14 -33.49
C GLN A 323 -12.92 -45.51 -34.09
N ARG A 324 -11.73 -45.67 -34.69
CA ARG A 324 -11.32 -46.97 -35.22
C ARG A 324 -11.14 -48.00 -34.10
N ALA A 325 -10.60 -47.59 -32.96
CA ALA A 325 -10.51 -48.49 -31.80
C ALA A 325 -11.88 -48.91 -31.26
N ILE A 326 -12.85 -47.97 -31.21
CA ILE A 326 -14.25 -48.24 -30.85
C ILE A 326 -14.84 -49.30 -31.78
N GLU A 327 -14.71 -49.14 -33.10
CA GLU A 327 -15.21 -50.12 -34.09
C GLU A 327 -14.60 -51.51 -33.90
N VAL A 328 -13.27 -51.58 -33.74
CA VAL A 328 -12.56 -52.86 -33.58
C VAL A 328 -13.01 -53.54 -32.29
N ILE A 329 -13.01 -52.86 -31.15
CA ILE A 329 -13.43 -53.45 -29.87
C ILE A 329 -14.89 -53.92 -29.94
N SER A 330 -15.77 -53.11 -30.52
CA SER A 330 -17.19 -53.43 -30.69
C SER A 330 -17.40 -54.67 -31.57
N SER A 331 -16.53 -54.89 -32.57
CA SER A 331 -16.60 -56.07 -33.44
C SER A 331 -16.36 -57.40 -32.71
N PHE A 332 -15.73 -57.35 -31.53
CA PHE A 332 -15.57 -58.50 -30.62
C PHE A 332 -16.73 -58.63 -29.61
N GLY A 333 -17.76 -57.79 -29.72
CA GLY A 333 -18.89 -57.78 -28.78
C GLY A 333 -18.55 -57.17 -27.41
N LEU A 334 -17.47 -56.39 -27.33
CA LEU A 334 -17.05 -55.68 -26.11
C LEU A 334 -17.57 -54.24 -26.15
N ASP A 335 -17.98 -53.71 -25.00
CA ASP A 335 -18.28 -52.28 -24.84
C ASP A 335 -16.97 -51.47 -24.75
N PRO A 336 -16.65 -50.60 -25.72
CA PRO A 336 -15.41 -49.83 -25.70
C PRO A 336 -15.32 -48.85 -24.51
N PHE A 337 -16.46 -48.34 -24.01
CA PHE A 337 -16.49 -47.37 -22.92
C PHE A 337 -16.38 -48.01 -21.53
N ALA A 338 -16.35 -49.35 -21.46
CA ALA A 338 -15.99 -50.09 -20.26
C ALA A 338 -14.48 -50.05 -19.95
N TYR A 339 -13.66 -49.53 -20.87
CA TYR A 339 -12.20 -49.47 -20.74
C TYR A 339 -11.70 -48.05 -20.60
N GLY A 340 -10.90 -47.79 -19.55
CA GLY A 340 -10.40 -46.45 -19.20
C GLY A 340 -9.52 -45.79 -20.27
N PHE A 341 -8.94 -46.56 -21.19
CA PHE A 341 -8.13 -46.01 -22.27
C PHE A 341 -8.93 -45.32 -23.38
N ILE A 342 -10.25 -45.53 -23.49
CA ILE A 342 -11.13 -44.79 -24.40
C ILE A 342 -11.92 -43.75 -23.61
N CYS A 343 -11.77 -42.49 -23.97
CA CYS A 343 -12.49 -41.39 -23.35
C CYS A 343 -13.31 -40.63 -24.39
N HIS A 344 -14.51 -40.20 -24.00
CA HIS A 344 -15.34 -39.24 -24.72
C HIS A 344 -15.80 -38.18 -23.72
N ASP A 345 -15.48 -36.93 -24.04
CA ASP A 345 -15.81 -35.77 -23.21
C ASP A 345 -16.56 -34.76 -24.07
N ALA A 346 -17.73 -34.34 -23.62
CA ALA A 346 -18.52 -33.27 -24.21
C ALA A 346 -18.58 -32.08 -23.24
N TRP A 347 -18.59 -30.87 -23.79
CA TRP A 347 -18.70 -29.64 -23.02
C TRP A 347 -19.66 -28.66 -23.68
N GLU A 348 -20.35 -27.92 -22.84
CA GLU A 348 -21.20 -26.81 -23.25
C GLU A 348 -20.37 -25.60 -23.67
N GLU A 349 -21.00 -24.67 -24.39
CA GLU A 349 -20.39 -23.38 -24.66
C GLU A 349 -20.07 -22.67 -23.34
N SER A 350 -18.87 -22.11 -23.24
CA SER A 350 -18.46 -21.34 -22.07
C SER A 350 -17.93 -19.98 -22.48
N ILE A 351 -18.32 -18.98 -21.70
CA ILE A 351 -17.91 -17.60 -21.89
C ILE A 351 -16.85 -17.28 -20.84
N GLN A 352 -15.64 -16.98 -21.30
CA GLN A 352 -14.55 -16.53 -20.45
C GLN A 352 -14.43 -15.02 -20.53
N ALA A 353 -14.27 -14.37 -19.38
CA ALA A 353 -14.15 -12.92 -19.33
C ALA A 353 -12.94 -12.44 -20.16
N SER A 354 -13.14 -11.37 -20.93
CA SER A 354 -12.00 -10.65 -21.52
C SER A 354 -11.16 -10.04 -20.39
N PRO A 355 -9.83 -10.00 -20.52
CA PRO A 355 -8.98 -9.25 -19.60
C PRO A 355 -9.26 -7.73 -19.63
N VAL A 356 -9.98 -7.23 -20.65
CA VAL A 356 -10.36 -5.82 -20.80
C VAL A 356 -11.87 -5.69 -20.63
N GLU A 357 -12.29 -4.82 -19.71
CA GLU A 357 -13.71 -4.56 -19.46
C GLU A 357 -14.38 -3.92 -20.69
N GLY A 358 -15.55 -4.45 -21.07
CA GLY A 358 -16.33 -3.97 -22.21
C GLY A 358 -15.91 -4.53 -23.57
N GLU A 359 -14.84 -5.33 -23.65
CA GLU A 359 -14.52 -6.11 -24.84
C GLU A 359 -15.34 -7.40 -24.89
N ASP A 360 -15.48 -7.94 -26.10
CA ASP A 360 -16.15 -9.21 -26.33
C ASP A 360 -15.45 -10.33 -25.55
N PRO A 361 -16.21 -11.17 -24.83
CA PRO A 361 -15.62 -12.26 -24.07
C PRO A 361 -15.05 -13.32 -25.00
N VAL A 362 -14.12 -14.13 -24.46
CA VAL A 362 -13.60 -15.29 -25.17
C VAL A 362 -14.64 -16.40 -25.10
N VAL A 363 -15.23 -16.73 -26.24
CA VAL A 363 -16.19 -17.84 -26.36
C VAL A 363 -15.44 -19.13 -26.67
N VAL A 364 -15.60 -20.12 -25.79
CA VAL A 364 -15.23 -21.51 -26.08
C VAL A 364 -16.51 -22.21 -26.55
N PRO A 365 -16.65 -22.53 -27.85
CA PRO A 365 -17.86 -23.13 -28.36
C PRO A 365 -18.08 -24.53 -27.77
N ALA A 366 -19.35 -24.92 -27.67
CA ALA A 366 -19.74 -26.27 -27.32
C ALA A 366 -19.09 -27.27 -28.27
N GLY A 367 -18.75 -28.45 -27.76
CA GLY A 367 -18.13 -29.49 -28.57
C GLY A 367 -17.89 -30.77 -27.80
N ASP A 368 -17.31 -31.72 -28.50
CA ASP A 368 -16.88 -32.98 -27.90
C ASP A 368 -15.51 -33.41 -28.42
N ARG A 369 -14.94 -34.41 -27.74
CA ARG A 369 -13.71 -35.02 -28.20
C ARG A 369 -13.58 -36.45 -27.72
N TYR A 370 -13.03 -37.28 -28.60
CA TYR A 370 -12.56 -38.61 -28.29
C TYR A 370 -11.06 -38.58 -28.02
N SER A 371 -10.62 -39.21 -26.94
CA SER A 371 -9.21 -39.21 -26.50
C SER A 371 -8.77 -40.60 -26.05
N PHE A 372 -7.45 -40.87 -26.16
CA PHE A 372 -6.85 -42.05 -25.56
C PHE A 372 -6.14 -41.70 -24.24
N ARG A 373 -6.20 -42.60 -23.25
CA ARG A 373 -5.13 -42.72 -22.25
C ARG A 373 -4.07 -43.65 -22.81
N ILE A 374 -3.04 -43.06 -23.41
CA ILE A 374 -2.09 -43.80 -24.24
C ILE A 374 -1.33 -44.89 -23.47
N ASP A 375 -1.04 -44.67 -22.18
CA ASP A 375 -0.34 -45.64 -21.34
C ASP A 375 -1.17 -46.90 -21.11
N GLU A 376 -2.46 -46.75 -20.82
CA GLU A 376 -3.39 -47.88 -20.68
C GLU A 376 -3.60 -48.61 -22.03
N LEU A 377 -3.72 -47.87 -23.14
CA LEU A 377 -3.80 -48.47 -24.48
C LEU A 377 -2.55 -49.31 -24.77
N ASN A 378 -1.36 -48.79 -24.50
CA ASN A 378 -0.10 -49.51 -24.70
C ASN A 378 -0.03 -50.81 -23.89
N LEU A 379 -0.50 -50.80 -22.63
CA LEU A 379 -0.57 -52.01 -21.80
C LEU A 379 -1.57 -53.04 -22.36
N PHE A 380 -2.71 -52.59 -22.89
CA PHE A 380 -3.67 -53.48 -23.53
C PHE A 380 -3.09 -54.12 -24.80
N LEU A 381 -2.42 -53.34 -25.64
CA LEU A 381 -1.71 -53.82 -26.84
C LEU A 381 -0.59 -54.81 -26.48
N ALA A 382 0.18 -54.51 -25.43
CA ALA A 382 1.25 -55.38 -24.93
C ALA A 382 0.72 -56.75 -24.51
N ALA A 383 -0.46 -56.82 -23.87
CA ALA A 383 -1.10 -58.09 -23.55
C ALA A 383 -1.47 -58.90 -24.81
N GLY A 384 -1.90 -58.24 -25.88
CA GLY A 384 -2.12 -58.88 -27.18
C GLY A 384 -0.83 -59.45 -27.78
N PHE A 385 0.29 -58.75 -27.65
CA PHE A 385 1.61 -59.23 -28.11
C PHE A 385 2.13 -60.40 -27.28
N GLU A 386 2.03 -60.32 -25.95
CA GLU A 386 2.42 -61.41 -25.05
C GLU A 386 1.66 -62.70 -25.41
N ALA A 387 0.34 -62.60 -25.59
CA ALA A 387 -0.47 -63.77 -25.95
C ALA A 387 -0.12 -64.35 -27.33
N ARG A 388 0.34 -63.52 -28.28
CA ARG A 388 0.84 -64.01 -29.58
C ARG A 388 2.18 -64.71 -29.44
N LEU A 389 3.08 -64.19 -28.60
CA LEU A 389 4.39 -64.79 -28.35
C LEU A 389 4.23 -66.15 -27.67
N ALA A 390 3.42 -66.24 -26.62
CA ALA A 390 3.13 -67.49 -25.92
C ALA A 390 2.53 -68.56 -26.87
N GLU A 391 1.64 -68.17 -27.79
CA GLU A 391 1.07 -69.06 -28.80
C GLU A 391 2.14 -69.58 -29.78
N ILE A 392 3.10 -68.74 -30.17
CA ILE A 392 4.21 -69.13 -31.04
C ILE A 392 5.16 -70.08 -30.28
N GLU A 393 5.55 -69.74 -29.06
CA GLU A 393 6.43 -70.56 -28.22
C GLU A 393 5.85 -71.95 -27.99
N SER A 394 4.55 -72.04 -27.67
CA SER A 394 3.86 -73.31 -27.51
C SER A 394 3.78 -74.15 -28.78
N ARG A 395 3.89 -73.55 -29.97
CA ARG A 395 3.90 -74.25 -31.26
C ARG A 395 5.30 -74.74 -31.67
N LEU A 396 6.34 -74.18 -31.04
CA LEU A 396 7.74 -74.50 -31.32
C LEU A 396 8.38 -75.41 -30.27
N ALA A 397 7.78 -75.50 -29.08
CA ALA A 397 8.05 -76.53 -28.08
C ALA A 397 7.43 -77.88 -28.47
#